data_AF-A0A6V8N603-F1
#
_entry.id   AF-A0A6V8N603-F1
#
_cell.length_a   1.000
_cell.length_b   1.000
_cell.length_c   1.000
_cell.angle_alpha   90.00
_cell.angle_beta   90.00
_cell.angle_gamma   90.00
#
_symmetry.space_group_name_H-M   'P 1'
#
loop_
_entity.id
_entity.type
_entity.pdbx_description
1 polymer ?
#
loop_
_entity_poly.entity_id
_entity_poly.type
_entity_poly.pdbx_seq_one_letter_code
_entity_poly.pdbx_strand_id
1 'polypeptide(L)'
;MKSSQKTMLTALSVGAFALVAAAGADLAKASTYHKTNSAGAVTLKDRTGNPIPVGSVTPYSPEKTCGTCHDTNLITQGYHFQQGKGLSNSDIRVSDTYNAAKPWLLSDGMYGKW
;
A
#
# COMPACT_ATOMS: atom_id res chain seq x y z
N MET A 1 27.33 52.66 56.02
CA MET A 1 27.54 51.22 56.30
C MET A 1 26.35 50.44 55.77
N LYS A 2 26.60 49.46 54.87
CA LYS A 2 25.76 48.33 54.39
C LYS A 2 24.48 48.70 53.60
N SER A 3 24.48 48.54 52.27
CA SER A 3 24.36 47.29 51.46
C SER A 3 22.88 46.95 51.22
N SER A 4 22.31 47.22 50.04
CA SER A 4 22.41 46.45 48.78
C SER A 4 21.72 45.07 48.84
N GLN A 5 20.75 44.92 47.93
CA GLN A 5 20.13 43.71 47.34
C GLN A 5 19.37 42.71 48.22
N LYS A 6 18.15 42.39 47.74
CA LYS A 6 17.36 41.14 47.82
C LYS A 6 15.93 41.52 47.36
N THR A 7 15.24 40.94 46.38
CA THR A 7 15.31 39.61 45.78
C THR A 7 14.52 39.70 44.45
N MET A 8 15.16 39.34 43.34
CA MET A 8 14.50 38.86 42.13
C MET A 8 13.67 37.61 42.50
N LEU A 9 12.41 37.50 42.06
CA LEU A 9 11.79 36.28 41.52
C LEU A 9 10.26 36.47 41.47
N THR A 10 9.72 36.79 40.28
CA THR A 10 8.44 36.21 39.83
C THR A 10 8.40 36.30 38.31
N ALA A 11 9.10 35.38 37.66
CA ALA A 11 8.91 35.08 36.25
C ALA A 11 8.14 33.76 36.14
N LEU A 12 7.40 33.62 35.04
CA LEU A 12 6.75 32.42 34.51
C LEU A 12 5.40 32.02 35.13
N SER A 13 4.34 32.60 34.57
CA SER A 13 3.10 31.89 34.21
C SER A 13 2.35 32.91 33.33
N VAL A 14 2.21 32.73 32.02
CA VAL A 14 1.30 31.80 31.35
C VAL A 14 1.83 31.69 29.91
N GLY A 15 2.37 30.53 29.54
CA GLY A 15 2.96 30.35 28.21
C GLY A 15 3.07 28.87 27.87
N ALA A 16 1.97 28.13 27.98
CA ALA A 16 1.96 26.71 27.64
C ALA A 16 0.55 26.22 27.30
N PHE A 17 -0.08 26.78 26.26
CA PHE A 17 -1.24 26.13 25.63
C PHE A 17 -1.32 26.54 24.16
N ALA A 18 -0.35 26.12 23.35
CA ALA A 18 -0.44 26.19 21.89
C ALA A 18 0.46 25.13 21.23
N LEU A 19 0.30 23.86 21.60
CA LEU A 19 0.98 22.76 20.90
C LEU A 19 0.10 21.51 20.84
N VAL A 20 -1.06 21.61 20.20
CA VAL A 20 -1.77 20.43 19.66
C VAL A 20 -2.39 20.81 18.30
N ALA A 21 -1.55 21.01 17.28
CA ALA A 21 -2.02 21.15 15.89
C ALA A 21 -1.10 20.48 14.86
N ALA A 22 -0.10 19.70 15.29
CA ALA A 22 0.88 19.08 14.38
C ALA A 22 0.58 17.61 14.02
N ALA A 23 -0.44 16.99 14.62
CA ALA A 23 -0.74 15.56 14.37
C ALA A 23 -1.57 15.30 13.09
N GLY A 24 -2.00 16.34 12.36
CA GLY A 24 -2.83 16.21 11.15
C GLY A 24 -2.13 16.53 9.82
N ALA A 25 -0.90 17.05 9.85
CA ALA A 25 -0.23 17.57 8.65
C ALA A 25 0.44 16.48 7.77
N ASP A 26 0.64 15.27 8.29
CA ASP A 26 1.33 14.20 7.57
C ASP A 26 0.44 13.38 6.61
N LEU A 27 -0.87 13.58 6.61
CA LEU A 27 -1.78 12.85 5.71
C LEU A 27 -1.88 13.44 4.29
N ALA A 28 -1.34 14.65 4.05
CA ALA A 28 -1.50 15.37 2.79
C ALA A 28 -0.29 15.29 1.84
N LYS A 29 0.76 14.55 2.19
CA LYS A 29 1.93 14.46 1.31
C LYS A 29 1.66 13.49 0.17
N ALA A 30 1.34 14.04 -1.00
CA ALA A 30 1.15 13.27 -2.22
C ALA A 30 2.34 12.32 -2.45
N SER A 31 2.05 11.06 -2.77
CA SER A 31 3.09 10.06 -3.07
C SER A 31 4.02 10.59 -4.16
N THR A 32 5.33 10.60 -3.89
CA THR A 32 6.34 10.92 -4.91
C THR A 32 6.62 9.74 -5.84
N TYR A 33 6.06 8.56 -5.56
CA TYR A 33 6.33 7.33 -6.29
C TYR A 33 5.32 7.04 -7.40
N HIS A 34 4.07 7.54 -7.30
CA HIS A 34 3.02 7.27 -8.28
C HIS A 34 2.19 8.51 -8.60
N LYS A 35 1.88 8.69 -9.89
CA LYS A 35 0.84 9.63 -10.31
C LYS A 35 -0.50 9.09 -9.84
N THR A 36 -1.15 9.84 -8.97
CA THR A 36 -2.41 9.48 -8.32
C THR A 36 -3.44 10.57 -8.56
N ASN A 37 -4.71 10.32 -8.26
CA ASN A 37 -5.71 11.39 -8.25
C ASN A 37 -5.42 12.41 -7.13
N SER A 38 -6.22 13.47 -7.04
CA SER A 38 -6.05 14.51 -6.00
C SER A 38 -6.13 14.00 -4.56
N ALA A 39 -6.64 12.78 -4.34
CA ALA A 39 -6.70 12.12 -3.04
C ALA A 39 -5.56 11.10 -2.83
N GLY A 40 -4.60 10.98 -3.75
CA GLY A 40 -3.51 10.01 -3.64
C GLY A 40 -3.87 8.58 -4.07
N ALA A 41 -5.02 8.36 -4.72
CA ALA A 41 -5.48 7.03 -5.12
C ALA A 41 -5.22 6.69 -6.60
N VAL A 42 -5.01 5.40 -6.88
CA VAL A 42 -4.98 4.81 -8.23
C VAL A 42 -6.39 4.36 -8.61
N THR A 43 -6.86 4.71 -9.80
CA THR A 43 -8.19 4.28 -10.29
C THR A 43 -8.16 2.82 -10.70
N LEU A 44 -8.96 1.98 -10.03
CA LEU A 44 -9.11 0.57 -10.39
C LEU A 44 -9.80 0.42 -11.74
N LYS A 45 -9.36 -0.57 -12.53
CA LYS A 45 -9.93 -0.89 -13.84
C LYS A 45 -10.37 -2.34 -13.94
N ASP A 46 -11.44 -2.59 -14.68
CA ASP A 46 -11.92 -3.94 -14.97
C ASP A 46 -11.04 -4.65 -16.03
N ARG A 47 -11.42 -5.89 -16.38
CA ARG A 47 -10.71 -6.69 -17.40
C ARG A 47 -10.65 -6.06 -18.79
N THR A 48 -11.58 -5.15 -19.11
CA THR A 48 -11.63 -4.42 -20.38
C THR A 48 -10.93 -3.05 -20.30
N GLY A 49 -10.47 -2.66 -19.12
CA GLY A 49 -9.76 -1.39 -18.88
C GLY A 49 -10.67 -0.24 -18.46
N ASN A 50 -11.96 -0.47 -18.23
CA ASN A 50 -12.88 0.59 -17.80
C ASN A 50 -12.69 0.88 -16.31
N PRO A 51 -12.80 2.15 -15.87
CA PRO A 51 -12.77 2.50 -14.45
C PRO A 51 -13.87 1.78 -13.66
N ILE A 52 -13.53 1.28 -12.48
CA ILE A 52 -14.47 0.66 -11.54
C ILE A 52 -14.94 1.71 -10.53
N PRO A 53 -16.26 1.98 -10.43
CA PRO A 53 -16.80 2.90 -9.43
C PRO A 53 -16.61 2.37 -7.99
N VAL A 54 -16.48 3.29 -7.03
CA VAL A 54 -16.47 2.95 -5.60
C VAL A 54 -17.78 2.25 -5.23
N GLY A 55 -17.68 1.14 -4.49
CA GLY A 55 -18.84 0.32 -4.10
C GLY A 55 -19.28 -0.71 -5.14
N SER A 56 -18.62 -0.77 -6.30
CA SER A 56 -18.87 -1.84 -7.27
C SER A 56 -18.35 -3.19 -6.78
N VAL A 57 -19.03 -4.26 -7.19
CA VAL A 57 -18.59 -5.66 -7.01
C VAL A 57 -17.81 -6.20 -8.21
N THR A 58 -17.60 -5.38 -9.25
CA THR A 58 -16.82 -5.77 -10.42
C THR A 58 -15.38 -6.07 -10.01
N PRO A 59 -14.83 -7.25 -10.37
CA PRO A 59 -13.44 -7.56 -10.08
C PRO A 59 -12.50 -6.63 -10.86
N TYR A 60 -11.46 -6.14 -10.19
CA TYR A 60 -10.43 -5.34 -10.84
C TYR A 60 -9.39 -6.23 -11.53
N SER A 61 -8.75 -5.69 -12.56
CA SER A 61 -7.62 -6.30 -13.23
C SER A 61 -6.32 -5.63 -12.77
N PRO A 62 -5.42 -6.36 -12.07
CA PRO A 62 -4.08 -5.85 -11.76
C PRO A 62 -3.31 -5.45 -13.01
N GLU A 63 -3.46 -6.21 -14.11
CA GLU A 63 -2.81 -5.91 -15.38
C GLU A 63 -3.30 -4.58 -15.97
N LYS A 64 -4.62 -4.35 -16.03
CA LYS A 64 -5.13 -3.07 -16.58
C LYS A 64 -4.94 -1.89 -15.64
N THR A 65 -4.88 -2.13 -14.32
CA THR A 65 -4.73 -1.06 -13.31
C THR A 65 -3.27 -0.65 -13.12
N CYS A 66 -2.39 -1.60 -12.83
CA CYS A 66 -0.98 -1.33 -12.53
C CYS A 66 -0.13 -1.30 -13.80
N GLY A 67 -0.54 -2.02 -14.85
CA GLY A 67 0.16 -2.10 -16.14
C GLY A 67 0.25 -0.78 -16.91
N THR A 68 -0.54 0.23 -16.52
CA THR A 68 -0.42 1.57 -17.11
C THR A 68 0.85 2.30 -16.67
N CYS A 69 1.45 1.89 -15.54
CA CYS A 69 2.61 2.54 -14.96
C CYS A 69 3.79 1.59 -14.74
N HIS A 70 3.54 0.28 -14.64
CA HIS A 70 4.56 -0.74 -14.42
C HIS A 70 4.53 -1.81 -15.49
N ASP A 71 5.67 -2.39 -15.81
CA ASP A 71 5.72 -3.61 -16.60
C ASP A 71 5.24 -4.80 -15.74
N THR A 72 4.03 -5.26 -16.00
CA THR A 72 3.43 -6.39 -15.27
C THR A 72 4.11 -7.72 -15.61
N ASN A 73 4.74 -7.85 -16.78
CA ASN A 73 5.55 -9.03 -17.10
C ASN A 73 6.81 -9.06 -16.24
N LEU A 74 7.40 -7.91 -15.93
CA LEU A 74 8.53 -7.82 -15.01
C LEU A 74 8.10 -8.07 -13.56
N ILE A 75 7.02 -7.42 -13.12
CA ILE A 75 6.51 -7.61 -11.74
C ILE A 75 6.23 -9.08 -11.44
N THR A 76 5.60 -9.80 -12.38
CA THR A 76 5.24 -11.21 -12.23
C THR A 76 6.45 -12.17 -12.22
N GLN A 77 7.67 -11.68 -12.48
CA GLN A 77 8.90 -12.44 -12.30
C GLN A 77 9.46 -12.35 -10.87
N GLY A 78 8.89 -11.47 -10.02
CA GLY A 78 9.30 -11.36 -8.63
C GLY A 78 9.06 -12.65 -7.84
N TYR A 79 9.89 -12.89 -6.82
CA TYR A 79 9.91 -14.14 -6.04
C TYR A 79 8.51 -14.62 -5.63
N HIS A 80 7.67 -13.74 -5.08
CA HIS A 80 6.32 -14.11 -4.63
C HIS A 80 5.39 -14.60 -5.74
N PHE A 81 5.54 -14.11 -6.96
CA PHE A 81 4.78 -14.55 -8.13
C PHE A 81 5.32 -15.84 -8.74
N GLN A 82 6.47 -16.33 -8.28
CA GLN A 82 7.11 -17.52 -8.86
C GLN A 82 7.02 -18.74 -7.93
N GLN A 83 6.67 -18.55 -6.65
CA GLN A 83 6.55 -19.62 -5.66
C GLN A 83 5.50 -20.65 -6.09
N GLY A 84 5.92 -21.85 -6.51
CA GLY A 84 5.02 -22.93 -6.93
C GLY A 84 4.53 -22.85 -8.37
N LYS A 85 5.06 -21.93 -9.18
CA LYS A 85 4.75 -21.85 -10.61
C LYS A 85 5.30 -23.07 -11.36
N GLY A 86 6.49 -23.54 -10.98
CA GLY A 86 7.29 -24.54 -11.71
C GLY A 86 8.60 -23.94 -12.20
N LEU A 87 9.38 -24.70 -12.98
CA LEU A 87 10.74 -24.28 -13.42
C LEU A 87 10.73 -23.42 -14.69
N SER A 88 9.65 -23.42 -15.47
CA SER A 88 9.51 -22.64 -16.70
C SER A 88 8.06 -22.22 -16.96
N ASN A 89 7.83 -21.31 -17.90
CA ASN A 89 6.48 -20.94 -18.35
C ASN A 89 5.74 -22.10 -19.04
N SER A 90 6.45 -23.11 -19.52
CA SER A 90 5.87 -24.33 -20.12
C SER A 90 5.62 -25.44 -19.10
N ASP A 91 6.11 -25.30 -17.87
CA ASP A 91 5.91 -26.23 -16.75
C ASP A 91 5.12 -25.53 -15.63
N ILE A 92 3.96 -24.95 -15.96
CA ILE A 92 3.07 -24.36 -14.95
C ILE A 92 2.35 -25.49 -14.20
N ARG A 93 2.64 -25.64 -12.90
CA ARG A 93 2.10 -26.71 -12.05
C ARG A 93 0.90 -26.24 -11.23
N VAL A 94 -0.17 -25.83 -11.93
CA VAL A 94 -1.45 -25.46 -11.33
C VAL A 94 -2.53 -26.42 -11.82
N SER A 95 -3.27 -27.05 -10.89
CA SER A 95 -4.36 -27.97 -11.24
C SER A 95 -5.44 -28.02 -10.16
N ASP A 96 -6.71 -28.04 -10.59
CA ASP A 96 -7.87 -28.27 -9.72
C ASP A 96 -7.84 -29.65 -9.04
N THR A 97 -7.10 -30.61 -9.62
CA THR A 97 -6.93 -31.96 -9.08
C THR A 97 -5.60 -32.14 -8.34
N TYR A 98 -4.87 -31.05 -8.05
CA TYR A 98 -3.54 -31.13 -7.44
C TYR A 98 -3.57 -31.82 -6.06
N ASN A 99 -4.56 -31.50 -5.22
CA ASN A 99 -4.72 -32.15 -3.92
C ASN A 99 -6.19 -32.46 -3.63
N ALA A 100 -6.57 -33.74 -3.80
CA ALA A 100 -7.93 -34.20 -3.57
C ALA A 100 -8.43 -33.98 -2.13
N ALA A 101 -7.53 -34.01 -1.13
CA ALA A 101 -7.88 -33.77 0.26
C ALA A 101 -7.98 -32.28 0.62
N LYS A 102 -7.37 -31.40 -0.19
CA LYS A 102 -7.37 -29.95 -0.01
C LYS A 102 -7.59 -29.26 -1.37
N PRO A 103 -8.83 -29.29 -1.91
CA PRO A 103 -9.10 -28.83 -3.29
C PRO A 103 -8.79 -27.35 -3.56
N TRP A 104 -8.69 -26.53 -2.50
CA TRP A 104 -8.28 -25.13 -2.60
C TRP A 104 -6.76 -24.94 -2.77
N LEU A 105 -5.96 -26.00 -2.67
CA LEU A 105 -4.53 -25.97 -2.99
C LEU A 105 -4.35 -26.42 -4.43
N LEU A 106 -3.95 -25.49 -5.30
CA LEU A 106 -3.79 -25.76 -6.73
C LEU A 106 -2.33 -26.01 -7.16
N SER A 107 -1.36 -25.72 -6.29
CA SER A 107 0.09 -25.85 -6.57
C SER A 107 0.91 -26.03 -5.28
N ASP A 108 2.19 -26.41 -5.44
CA ASP A 108 3.19 -26.57 -4.36
C ASP A 108 3.49 -25.25 -3.61
N GLY A 109 3.09 -24.08 -4.15
CA GLY A 109 3.45 -22.77 -3.61
C GLY A 109 2.28 -21.78 -3.61
N MET A 110 2.58 -20.48 -3.73
CA MET A 110 1.57 -19.42 -3.76
C MET A 110 1.04 -19.15 -5.17
N TYR A 111 1.58 -19.80 -6.20
CA TYR A 111 1.18 -19.58 -7.58
C TYR A 111 -0.26 -20.05 -7.83
N GLY A 112 -1.09 -19.14 -8.35
CA GLY A 112 -2.53 -19.37 -8.55
C GLY A 112 -3.34 -19.32 -7.25
N LYS A 113 -2.73 -19.01 -6.10
CA LYS A 113 -3.44 -18.60 -4.90
C LYS A 113 -3.62 -17.08 -4.98
N TRP A 114 -4.86 -16.63 -4.76
CA TRP A 114 -5.34 -15.23 -4.88
C TRP A 114 -5.48 -14.70 -6.31
#